data_AF-A0A2E1W1F4-F1
#
_entry.id   AF-A0A2E1W1F4-F1
#
_cell.length_a   1.000
_cell.length_b   1.000
_cell.length_c   1.000
_cell.angle_alpha   90.00
_cell.angle_beta   90.00
_cell.angle_gamma   90.00
#
_symmetry.space_group_name_H-M   'P 1'
#
loop_
_entity.id
_entity.type
_entity.pdbx_description
1 polymer ?
#
loop_
_entity_poly.entity_id
_entity_poly.type
_entity_poly.pdbx_seq_one_letter_code
_entity_poly.pdbx_strand_id
1 'polypeptide(L)'
;MKSKLTLFVVVSGLVAFPAAAQESTYHHMHLTAPDAKAASAWYIEHMGCEDFGREGACAVGDTQFIWFEREPTGTSVGTGVNHIGFSFRDLGAKMAGWQAAGLDIENPDEPIRDIPGLFKLAFLSDPWGTRIEVVEDHEWLGFHHIHLNSLEPEDTLAWYKNIFGGESDSLKGRIGGLRYGGTWLLVAQQREGAPAATQGRAIDHLGWGFADLDATAAEIKRKGVDFSLEPRPYTNPLGQEMKISFVTGPDDVRIEIVQPGG
;
A
#
# COMPACT_ATOMS: atom_id res chain seq x y z
N MET A 1 60.61 0.97 49.83
CA MET A 1 59.67 1.62 48.88
C MET A 1 58.44 0.72 48.74
N LYS A 2 57.27 1.17 49.18
CA LYS A 2 55.99 0.43 49.04
C LYS A 2 55.28 0.93 47.78
N SER A 3 55.19 0.11 46.75
CA SER A 3 54.44 0.43 45.53
C SER A 3 52.95 0.16 45.79
N LYS A 4 52.10 1.18 45.65
CA LYS A 4 50.64 1.05 45.67
C LYS A 4 50.17 0.72 44.26
N LEU A 5 49.53 -0.43 44.07
CA LEU A 5 48.89 -0.82 42.83
C LEU A 5 47.45 -0.26 42.83
N THR A 6 47.18 0.72 41.96
CA THR A 6 45.83 1.28 41.77
C THR A 6 45.10 0.45 40.71
N LEU A 7 44.02 -0.21 41.10
CA LEU A 7 43.15 -0.97 40.22
C LEU A 7 42.16 -0.02 39.52
N PHE A 8 42.27 0.14 38.21
CA PHE A 8 41.25 0.81 37.40
C PHE A 8 40.12 -0.17 37.08
N VAL A 9 38.93 0.11 37.59
CA VAL A 9 37.70 -0.58 37.16
C VAL A 9 37.23 0.10 35.88
N VAL A 10 37.35 -0.61 34.75
CA VAL A 10 36.75 -0.20 33.48
C VAL A 10 35.30 -0.68 33.49
N VAL A 11 34.36 0.25 33.65
CA VAL A 11 32.94 -0.02 33.44
C VAL A 11 32.70 0.02 31.92
N SER A 12 32.64 -1.14 31.29
CA SER A 12 32.20 -1.25 29.89
C SER A 12 30.69 -1.01 29.84
N GLY A 13 30.29 0.21 29.45
CA GLY A 13 28.91 0.50 29.10
C GLY A 13 28.55 -0.26 27.82
N LEU A 14 27.54 -1.14 27.90
CA LEU A 14 26.88 -1.69 26.71
C LEU A 14 26.19 -0.53 25.99
N VAL A 15 26.79 -0.06 24.90
CA VAL A 15 26.09 0.76 23.91
C VAL A 15 25.15 -0.19 23.19
N ALA A 16 23.87 -0.17 23.56
CA ALA A 16 22.83 -0.81 22.78
C ALA A 16 22.75 -0.06 21.44
N PHE A 17 23.25 -0.68 20.37
CA PHE A 17 22.94 -0.21 19.03
C PHE A 17 21.43 -0.36 18.85
N PRO A 18 20.71 0.67 18.35
CA PRO A 18 19.34 0.46 17.93
C PRO A 18 19.36 -0.69 16.91
N ALA A 19 18.51 -1.68 17.11
CA ALA A 19 18.25 -2.70 16.10
C ALA A 19 17.97 -1.94 14.80
N ALA A 20 18.69 -2.28 13.72
CA ALA A 20 18.43 -1.69 12.42
C ALA A 20 16.92 -1.80 12.17
N ALA A 21 16.25 -0.67 11.94
CA ALA A 21 14.85 -0.66 11.56
C ALA A 21 14.74 -1.59 10.34
N GLN A 22 14.09 -2.72 10.52
CA GLN A 22 13.92 -3.69 9.46
C GLN A 22 13.04 -2.99 8.42
N GLU A 23 13.57 -2.79 7.21
CA GLU A 23 12.83 -2.10 6.16
C GLU A 23 11.50 -2.81 5.96
N SER A 24 10.40 -2.10 6.21
CA SER A 24 9.09 -2.64 5.89
C SER A 24 8.92 -2.61 4.38
N THR A 25 8.33 -3.67 3.85
CA THR A 25 7.91 -3.72 2.46
C THR A 25 6.41 -3.52 2.41
N TYR A 26 5.94 -2.63 1.54
CA TYR A 26 4.54 -2.68 1.14
C TYR A 26 4.29 -4.07 0.55
N HIS A 27 3.39 -4.83 1.17
CA HIS A 27 3.29 -6.27 0.93
C HIS A 27 2.06 -6.61 0.10
N HIS A 28 0.91 -6.03 0.44
CA HIS A 28 -0.34 -6.37 -0.22
C HIS A 28 -1.42 -5.31 -0.03
N MET A 29 -2.51 -5.46 -0.77
CA MET A 29 -3.81 -4.86 -0.44
C MET A 29 -4.90 -5.92 -0.48
N HIS A 30 -5.92 -5.67 0.34
CA HIS A 30 -7.18 -6.36 0.25
C HIS A 30 -8.21 -5.48 -0.46
N LEU A 31 -8.82 -6.03 -1.49
CA LEU A 31 -9.96 -5.47 -2.21
C LEU A 31 -11.22 -6.27 -1.88
N THR A 32 -12.38 -5.80 -2.31
CA THR A 32 -13.66 -6.47 -2.09
C THR A 32 -14.36 -6.71 -3.42
N ALA A 33 -14.87 -7.93 -3.63
CA ALA A 33 -15.70 -8.29 -4.78
C ALA A 33 -16.60 -9.48 -4.41
N PRO A 34 -17.82 -9.62 -4.96
CA PRO A 34 -18.69 -10.76 -4.71
C PRO A 34 -18.18 -12.08 -5.29
N ASP A 35 -17.25 -12.04 -6.23
CA ASP A 35 -16.52 -13.19 -6.76
C ASP A 35 -15.03 -12.84 -6.84
N ALA A 36 -14.25 -13.39 -5.91
CA ALA A 36 -12.82 -13.11 -5.82
C ALA A 36 -12.04 -13.67 -7.02
N LYS A 37 -12.49 -14.81 -7.59
CA LYS A 37 -11.86 -15.41 -8.77
C LYS A 37 -12.05 -14.52 -9.99
N ALA A 38 -13.29 -14.09 -10.24
CA ALA A 38 -13.59 -13.17 -11.34
C ALA A 38 -12.79 -11.87 -11.20
N ALA A 39 -12.62 -11.38 -9.97
CA ALA A 39 -11.83 -10.18 -9.70
C ALA A 39 -10.35 -10.32 -9.97
N SER A 40 -9.71 -11.36 -9.43
CA SER A 40 -8.30 -11.64 -9.74
C SER A 40 -8.08 -11.86 -11.24
N ALA A 41 -8.99 -12.54 -11.94
CA ALA A 41 -8.90 -12.76 -13.39
C ALA A 41 -8.96 -11.45 -14.19
N TRP A 42 -9.84 -10.51 -13.80
CA TRP A 42 -9.93 -9.19 -14.44
C TRP A 42 -8.61 -8.40 -14.30
N TYR A 43 -7.99 -8.44 -13.12
CA TYR A 43 -6.71 -7.78 -12.86
C TYR A 43 -5.54 -8.45 -13.60
N ILE A 44 -5.56 -9.78 -13.75
CA ILE A 44 -4.60 -10.51 -14.60
C ILE A 44 -4.75 -10.08 -16.07
N GLU A 45 -5.99 -10.01 -16.57
CA GLU A 45 -6.26 -9.67 -17.97
C GLU A 45 -5.88 -8.22 -18.30
N HIS A 46 -6.18 -7.28 -17.41
CA HIS A 46 -6.09 -5.85 -17.73
C HIS A 46 -4.89 -5.17 -17.08
N MET A 47 -4.63 -5.45 -15.80
CA MET A 47 -3.65 -4.72 -14.98
C MET A 47 -2.25 -5.33 -14.97
N GLY A 48 -2.04 -6.42 -15.72
CA GLY A 48 -0.73 -7.07 -15.81
C GLY A 48 -0.36 -7.82 -14.53
N CYS A 49 -1.36 -8.22 -13.74
CA CYS A 49 -1.13 -9.10 -12.61
C CYS A 49 -0.82 -10.53 -13.07
N GLU A 50 -0.13 -11.27 -12.21
CA GLU A 50 0.25 -12.66 -12.42
C GLU A 50 -0.40 -13.55 -11.35
N ASP A 51 -0.82 -14.75 -11.75
CA ASP A 51 -1.26 -15.78 -10.82
C ASP A 51 -0.06 -16.37 -10.08
N PHE A 52 -0.15 -16.46 -8.75
CA PHE A 52 0.88 -17.05 -7.88
C PHE A 52 0.37 -18.28 -7.11
N GLY A 53 -0.76 -18.85 -7.52
CA GLY A 53 -1.33 -20.07 -6.95
C GLY A 53 -2.27 -19.85 -5.77
N ARG A 54 -2.61 -18.59 -5.45
CA ARG A 54 -3.63 -18.25 -4.44
C ARG A 54 -4.94 -17.92 -5.13
N GLU A 55 -5.94 -18.75 -4.88
CA GLU A 55 -7.29 -18.52 -5.37
C GLU A 55 -7.84 -17.15 -4.92
N GLY A 56 -8.44 -16.40 -5.86
CA GLY A 56 -8.99 -15.07 -5.58
C GLY A 56 -7.94 -14.00 -5.29
N ALA A 57 -6.72 -14.19 -5.80
CA ALA A 57 -5.62 -13.24 -5.67
C ALA A 57 -4.72 -13.29 -6.90
N CYS A 58 -3.93 -12.22 -7.07
CA CYS A 58 -2.88 -12.12 -8.08
C CYS A 58 -1.77 -11.18 -7.56
N ALA A 59 -0.64 -11.07 -8.26
CA ALA A 59 0.46 -10.21 -7.85
C ALA A 59 0.99 -9.34 -8.99
N VAL A 60 1.53 -8.17 -8.65
CA VAL A 60 2.37 -7.38 -9.57
C VAL A 60 3.73 -7.18 -8.91
N GLY A 61 4.75 -7.82 -9.47
CA GLY A 61 6.02 -8.00 -8.76
C GLY A 61 5.77 -8.72 -7.43
N ASP A 62 6.30 -8.16 -6.34
CA ASP A 62 6.14 -8.74 -5.00
C ASP A 62 4.85 -8.29 -4.27
N THR A 63 4.07 -7.37 -4.87
CA THR A 63 2.85 -6.85 -4.25
C THR A 63 1.65 -7.76 -4.54
N GLN A 64 0.98 -8.26 -3.50
CA GLN A 64 -0.20 -9.09 -3.65
C GLN A 64 -1.50 -8.28 -3.65
N PHE A 65 -2.43 -8.64 -4.54
CA PHE A 65 -3.79 -8.14 -4.61
C PHE A 65 -4.71 -9.30 -4.24
N ILE A 66 -5.48 -9.14 -3.17
CA ILE A 66 -6.28 -10.22 -2.59
C ILE A 66 -7.72 -9.75 -2.44
N TRP A 67 -8.69 -10.52 -2.91
CA TRP A 67 -10.11 -10.14 -2.77
C TRP A 67 -10.78 -10.85 -1.61
N PHE A 68 -11.52 -10.10 -0.81
CA PHE A 68 -12.55 -10.65 0.08
C PHE A 68 -13.84 -10.86 -0.70
N GLU A 69 -14.34 -12.09 -0.65
CA GLU A 69 -15.58 -12.49 -1.33
C GLU A 69 -16.81 -11.99 -0.57
N ARG A 70 -17.30 -10.81 -0.98
CA ARG A 70 -18.54 -10.16 -0.49
C ARG A 70 -18.85 -8.93 -1.34
N GLU A 71 -20.06 -8.38 -1.21
CA GLU A 71 -20.40 -7.11 -1.84
C GLU A 71 -19.62 -5.93 -1.20
N PRO A 72 -18.97 -5.06 -2.01
CA PRO A 72 -18.42 -3.81 -1.52
C PRO A 72 -19.51 -2.92 -0.92
N THR A 73 -19.28 -2.36 0.26
CA THR A 73 -20.21 -1.40 0.89
C THR A 73 -20.16 -0.01 0.23
N GLY A 74 -19.25 0.19 -0.72
CA GLY A 74 -19.14 1.37 -1.58
C GLY A 74 -17.84 1.39 -2.38
N THR A 75 -17.71 2.39 -3.26
CA THR A 75 -16.51 2.60 -4.10
C THR A 75 -15.31 3.11 -3.29
N SER A 76 -14.13 3.17 -3.91
CA SER A 76 -12.90 3.74 -3.33
C SER A 76 -12.91 5.28 -3.29
N VAL A 77 -13.67 5.93 -4.19
CA VAL A 77 -13.72 7.39 -4.31
C VAL A 77 -14.28 8.02 -3.03
N GLY A 78 -13.56 9.00 -2.49
CA GLY A 78 -13.94 9.70 -1.26
C GLY A 78 -13.55 8.95 0.04
N THR A 79 -12.87 7.81 -0.08
CA THR A 79 -12.30 7.10 1.07
C THR A 79 -10.85 7.51 1.31
N GLY A 80 -10.27 7.04 2.42
CA GLY A 80 -8.85 7.23 2.71
C GLY A 80 -7.91 6.72 1.62
N VAL A 81 -8.26 5.66 0.88
CA VAL A 81 -7.58 5.24 -0.35
C VAL A 81 -8.45 5.57 -1.55
N ASN A 82 -8.16 6.68 -2.23
CA ASN A 82 -9.01 7.17 -3.31
C ASN A 82 -8.94 6.27 -4.56
N HIS A 83 -7.72 5.95 -4.98
CA HIS A 83 -7.42 5.13 -6.14
C HIS A 83 -6.05 4.46 -6.00
N ILE A 84 -5.85 3.49 -6.89
CA ILE A 84 -4.57 2.81 -7.11
C ILE A 84 -4.11 3.03 -8.54
N GLY A 85 -2.80 2.98 -8.75
CA GLY A 85 -2.15 3.36 -10.00
C GLY A 85 -1.44 2.20 -10.67
N PHE A 86 -1.60 2.05 -11.98
CA PHE A 86 -0.79 1.14 -12.79
C PHE A 86 -0.13 1.89 -13.95
N SER A 87 1.12 1.55 -14.25
CA SER A 87 1.86 2.13 -15.36
C SER A 87 2.04 1.13 -16.50
N PHE A 88 1.83 1.62 -17.73
CA PHE A 88 1.98 0.86 -18.96
C PHE A 88 2.97 1.54 -19.89
N ARG A 89 3.63 0.74 -20.74
CA ARG A 89 4.58 1.26 -21.73
C ARG A 89 3.91 2.11 -22.80
N ASP A 90 2.70 1.73 -23.20
CA ASP A 90 1.90 2.42 -24.22
C ASP A 90 0.47 2.54 -23.70
N LEU A 91 0.18 3.68 -23.07
CA LEU A 91 -1.14 3.94 -22.50
C LEU A 91 -2.18 4.15 -23.60
N GLY A 92 -1.78 4.74 -24.73
CA GLY A 92 -2.65 4.94 -25.89
C GLY A 92 -3.23 3.63 -26.42
N ALA A 93 -2.37 2.64 -26.64
CA ALA A 93 -2.79 1.32 -27.10
C ALA A 93 -3.68 0.60 -26.08
N LYS A 94 -3.34 0.67 -24.79
CA LYS A 94 -4.16 0.08 -23.71
C LYS A 94 -5.56 0.70 -23.65
N MET A 95 -5.65 2.02 -23.62
CA MET A 95 -6.94 2.73 -23.57
C MET A 95 -7.81 2.44 -24.79
N ALA A 96 -7.24 2.42 -26.00
CA ALA A 96 -8.00 2.09 -27.20
C ALA A 96 -8.59 0.66 -27.15
N GLY A 97 -7.79 -0.30 -26.65
CA GLY A 97 -8.26 -1.68 -26.44
C GLY A 97 -9.39 -1.77 -25.39
N TRP A 98 -9.24 -1.06 -24.27
CA TRP A 98 -10.25 -1.05 -23.21
C TRP A 98 -11.54 -0.33 -23.59
N GLN A 99 -11.46 0.75 -24.37
CA GLN A 99 -12.65 1.40 -24.95
C GLN A 99 -13.41 0.42 -25.85
N ALA A 100 -12.71 -0.31 -26.72
CA ALA A 100 -13.32 -1.31 -27.59
C ALA A 100 -13.93 -2.49 -26.81
N ALA A 101 -13.35 -2.85 -25.67
CA ALA A 101 -13.87 -3.86 -24.75
C ALA A 101 -14.99 -3.36 -23.82
N GLY A 102 -15.30 -2.05 -23.83
CA GLY A 102 -16.38 -1.47 -23.04
C GLY A 102 -16.09 -1.36 -21.55
N LEU A 103 -14.82 -1.21 -21.15
CA LEU A 103 -14.49 -0.91 -19.74
C LEU A 103 -15.01 0.48 -19.33
N ASP A 104 -15.27 0.66 -18.03
CA ASP A 104 -15.78 1.91 -17.47
C ASP A 104 -14.68 2.97 -17.37
N ILE A 105 -14.51 3.75 -18.44
CA ILE A 105 -13.45 4.76 -18.59
C ILE A 105 -14.01 6.15 -18.26
N GLU A 106 -13.28 6.90 -17.43
CA GLU A 106 -13.61 8.30 -17.15
C GLU A 106 -13.31 9.19 -18.37
N ASN A 107 -14.23 10.11 -18.67
CA ASN A 107 -14.14 11.03 -19.82
C ASN A 107 -13.88 10.30 -21.14
N PRO A 108 -14.75 9.36 -21.56
CA PRO A 108 -14.46 8.43 -22.64
C PRO A 108 -14.22 9.08 -24.02
N ASP A 109 -14.67 10.32 -24.23
CA ASP A 109 -14.41 11.08 -25.47
C ASP A 109 -12.97 11.60 -25.56
N GLU A 110 -12.33 11.89 -24.42
CA GLU A 110 -10.95 12.38 -24.32
C GLU A 110 -10.29 11.82 -23.04
N PRO A 111 -10.00 10.51 -22.98
CA PRO A 111 -9.66 9.86 -21.72
C PRO A 111 -8.21 10.12 -21.27
N ILE A 112 -7.29 10.31 -22.22
CA ILE A 112 -5.86 10.50 -21.93
C ILE A 112 -5.55 11.97 -21.81
N ARG A 113 -4.98 12.34 -20.67
CA ARG A 113 -4.41 13.66 -20.41
C ARG A 113 -2.89 13.57 -20.39
N ASP A 114 -2.22 14.37 -21.19
CA ASP A 114 -0.77 14.53 -21.14
C ASP A 114 -0.41 15.69 -20.19
N ILE A 115 0.33 15.39 -19.13
CA ILE A 115 0.78 16.38 -18.14
C ILE A 115 2.28 16.63 -18.35
N PRO A 116 2.68 17.78 -18.93
CA PRO A 116 4.08 18.08 -19.19
C PRO A 116 4.96 17.96 -17.94
N GLY A 117 6.04 17.20 -18.07
CA GLY A 117 6.99 16.93 -16.98
C GLY A 117 6.51 15.92 -15.93
N LEU A 118 5.40 15.23 -16.17
CA LEU A 118 4.93 14.12 -15.34
C LEU A 118 4.80 12.84 -16.19
N PHE A 119 3.61 12.59 -16.75
CA PHE A 119 3.31 11.48 -17.66
C PHE A 119 1.94 11.71 -18.33
N LYS A 120 1.61 10.86 -19.31
CA LYS A 120 0.22 10.67 -19.73
C LYS A 120 -0.54 9.87 -18.67
N LEU A 121 -1.80 10.23 -18.44
CA LEU A 121 -2.66 9.53 -17.50
C LEU A 121 -4.10 9.43 -18.01
N ALA A 122 -4.81 8.41 -17.56
CA ALA A 122 -6.27 8.27 -17.69
C ALA A 122 -6.82 7.59 -16.43
N PHE A 123 -8.15 7.55 -16.30
CA PHE A 123 -8.82 6.86 -15.21
C PHE A 123 -9.88 5.90 -15.74
N LEU A 124 -10.07 4.81 -15.01
CA LEU A 124 -11.15 3.87 -15.19
C LEU A 124 -11.58 3.30 -13.84
N SER A 125 -12.74 2.66 -13.79
CA SER A 125 -13.17 1.88 -12.63
C SER A 125 -13.16 0.39 -12.95
N ASP A 126 -12.74 -0.43 -11.99
CA ASP A 126 -13.03 -1.86 -12.06
C ASP A 126 -14.54 -2.12 -11.84
N PRO A 127 -15.05 -3.32 -12.15
CA PRO A 127 -16.47 -3.64 -11.97
C PRO A 127 -17.00 -3.54 -10.53
N TRP A 128 -16.12 -3.44 -9.53
CA TRP A 128 -16.47 -3.44 -8.10
C TRP A 128 -16.29 -2.05 -7.45
N GLY A 129 -15.95 -1.03 -8.24
CA GLY A 129 -15.89 0.36 -7.81
C GLY A 129 -14.52 0.80 -7.27
N THR A 130 -13.45 0.07 -7.59
CA THR A 130 -12.08 0.56 -7.41
C THR A 130 -11.77 1.52 -8.53
N ARG A 131 -11.50 2.79 -8.19
CA ARG A 131 -10.97 3.76 -9.14
C ARG A 131 -9.50 3.47 -9.38
N ILE A 132 -9.10 3.47 -10.65
CA ILE A 132 -7.75 3.14 -11.09
C ILE A 132 -7.22 4.30 -11.94
N GLU A 133 -6.05 4.84 -11.55
CA GLU A 133 -5.26 5.70 -12.43
C GLU A 133 -4.34 4.83 -13.28
N VAL A 134 -4.31 5.07 -14.59
CA VAL A 134 -3.40 4.40 -15.51
C VAL A 134 -2.46 5.42 -16.13
N VAL A 135 -1.16 5.17 -16.06
CA VAL A 135 -0.13 6.14 -16.43
C VAL A 135 0.84 5.57 -17.47
N GLU A 136 1.54 6.44 -18.19
CA GLU A 136 2.66 6.08 -19.07
C GLU A 136 3.98 6.53 -18.44
N ASP A 137 4.42 5.83 -17.39
CA ASP A 137 5.72 6.05 -16.75
C ASP A 137 6.65 4.86 -17.00
N HIS A 138 7.63 5.04 -17.88
CA HIS A 138 8.56 3.98 -18.27
C HIS A 138 9.60 3.62 -17.20
N GLU A 139 9.73 4.43 -16.16
CA GLU A 139 10.63 4.18 -15.03
C GLU A 139 10.02 3.18 -14.03
N TRP A 140 8.71 3.28 -13.80
CA TRP A 140 7.98 2.52 -12.77
C TRP A 140 6.80 1.78 -13.40
N LEU A 141 7.07 0.71 -14.15
CA LEU A 141 6.04 -0.10 -14.80
C LEU A 141 5.32 -1.05 -13.83
N GLY A 142 4.07 -1.41 -14.16
CA GLY A 142 3.26 -2.29 -13.33
C GLY A 142 2.53 -1.51 -12.24
N PHE A 143 2.43 -2.07 -11.04
CA PHE A 143 1.77 -1.39 -9.93
C PHE A 143 2.63 -0.20 -9.48
N HIS A 144 2.08 0.99 -9.65
CA HIS A 144 2.83 2.23 -9.64
C HIS A 144 2.63 3.01 -8.33
N HIS A 145 1.38 3.19 -7.90
CA HIS A 145 1.11 4.02 -6.73
C HIS A 145 -0.19 3.66 -6.01
N ILE A 146 -0.25 4.07 -4.74
CA ILE A 146 -1.45 4.14 -3.91
C ILE A 146 -1.66 5.62 -3.63
N HIS A 147 -2.86 6.12 -3.91
CA HIS A 147 -3.17 7.53 -3.67
C HIS A 147 -4.17 7.67 -2.53
N LEU A 148 -3.66 8.16 -1.40
CA LEU A 148 -4.45 8.45 -0.23
C LEU A 148 -5.15 9.80 -0.35
N ASN A 149 -6.26 9.96 0.34
CA ASN A 149 -6.88 11.26 0.60
C ASN A 149 -6.71 11.61 2.07
N SER A 150 -6.29 12.85 2.35
CA SER A 150 -6.19 13.34 3.72
C SER A 150 -6.54 14.83 3.83
N LEU A 151 -7.06 15.23 4.98
CA LEU A 151 -7.20 16.64 5.35
C LEU A 151 -5.84 17.31 5.59
N GLU A 152 -4.82 16.54 5.99
CA GLU A 152 -3.48 17.03 6.31
C GLU A 152 -2.42 16.15 5.59
N PRO A 153 -2.18 16.35 4.29
CA PRO A 153 -1.37 15.43 3.49
C PRO A 153 0.07 15.23 3.97
N GLU A 154 0.72 16.30 4.42
CA GLU A 154 2.10 16.25 4.91
C GLU A 154 2.19 15.46 6.23
N ASP A 155 1.25 15.70 7.15
CA ASP A 155 1.18 15.00 8.42
C ASP A 155 0.82 13.51 8.24
N THR A 156 -0.10 13.21 7.32
CA THR A 156 -0.41 11.82 6.94
C THR A 156 0.83 11.13 6.39
N LEU A 157 1.54 11.73 5.44
CA LEU A 157 2.76 11.12 4.89
C LEU A 157 3.84 10.93 5.97
N ALA A 158 4.01 11.91 6.87
CA ALA A 158 4.93 11.81 8.00
C ALA A 158 4.52 10.68 8.96
N TRP A 159 3.22 10.47 9.19
CA TRP A 159 2.70 9.37 10.00
C TRP A 159 3.03 8.00 9.38
N TYR A 160 2.74 7.79 8.09
CA TYR A 160 3.09 6.53 7.41
C TYR A 160 4.60 6.30 7.45
N LYS A 161 5.42 7.34 7.27
CA LYS A 161 6.88 7.23 7.39
C LYS A 161 7.32 6.84 8.79
N ASN A 162 6.73 7.45 9.82
CA ASN A 162 7.08 7.16 11.20
C ASN A 162 6.74 5.72 11.59
N ILE A 163 5.61 5.19 11.12
CA ILE A 163 5.15 3.83 11.48
C ILE A 163 5.80 2.76 10.59
N PHE A 164 5.80 2.95 9.28
CA PHE A 164 6.18 1.94 8.29
C PHE A 164 7.50 2.25 7.57
N GLY A 165 8.10 3.42 7.75
CA GLY A 165 9.33 3.78 7.04
C GLY A 165 9.05 4.17 5.58
N GLY A 166 9.80 3.59 4.64
CA GLY A 166 9.78 4.00 3.25
C GLY A 166 10.69 5.20 2.95
N GLU A 167 11.10 5.30 1.69
CA GLU A 167 12.01 6.35 1.23
C GLU A 167 11.22 7.61 0.87
N SER A 168 11.53 8.74 1.51
CA SER A 168 10.96 10.02 1.06
C SER A 168 11.60 10.44 -0.25
N ASP A 169 10.78 10.63 -1.26
CA ASP A 169 11.24 10.94 -2.61
C ASP A 169 10.20 11.82 -3.33
N SER A 170 10.52 12.26 -4.55
CA SER A 170 9.65 13.09 -5.37
C SER A 170 9.46 12.47 -6.75
N LEU A 171 8.25 11.94 -6.99
CA LEU A 171 7.87 11.36 -8.26
C LEU A 171 7.98 12.43 -9.36
N LYS A 172 8.88 12.17 -10.31
CA LYS A 172 9.29 13.10 -11.38
C LYS A 172 9.73 14.48 -10.88
N GLY A 173 10.21 14.60 -9.64
CA GLY A 173 10.57 15.87 -9.02
C GLY A 173 9.38 16.82 -8.78
N ARG A 174 8.15 16.28 -8.80
CA ARG A 174 6.91 17.07 -8.79
C ARG A 174 5.94 16.70 -7.68
N ILE A 175 5.82 15.42 -7.35
CA ILE A 175 4.87 14.93 -6.35
C ILE A 175 5.66 14.28 -5.22
N GLY A 176 5.64 14.88 -4.03
CA GLY A 176 6.27 14.29 -2.84
C GLY A 176 5.51 13.04 -2.39
N GLY A 177 6.25 12.01 -1.97
CA GLY A 177 5.67 10.76 -1.51
C GLY A 177 6.65 9.90 -0.72
N LEU A 178 6.18 8.71 -0.35
CA LEU A 178 7.02 7.63 0.17
C LEU A 178 7.13 6.54 -0.88
N ARG A 179 8.32 5.99 -1.07
CA ARG A 179 8.56 4.88 -1.96
C ARG A 179 8.88 3.62 -1.16
N TYR A 180 8.16 2.54 -1.46
CA TYR A 180 8.37 1.20 -0.93
C TYR A 180 8.77 0.29 -2.10
N GLY A 181 10.08 0.19 -2.35
CA GLY A 181 10.58 -0.50 -3.55
C GLY A 181 10.13 0.21 -4.82
N GLY A 182 9.25 -0.43 -5.61
CA GLY A 182 8.67 0.11 -6.84
C GLY A 182 7.34 0.86 -6.66
N THR A 183 6.73 0.81 -5.48
CA THR A 183 5.39 1.36 -5.22
C THR A 183 5.49 2.71 -4.51
N TRP A 184 4.80 3.72 -5.04
CA TRP A 184 4.65 5.02 -4.41
C TRP A 184 3.41 5.09 -3.51
N LEU A 185 3.56 5.64 -2.31
CA LEU A 185 2.45 6.12 -1.49
C LEU A 185 2.40 7.64 -1.61
N LEU A 186 1.32 8.13 -2.23
CA LEU A 186 1.06 9.54 -2.49
C LEU A 186 -0.16 9.98 -1.69
N VAL A 187 -0.24 11.26 -1.34
CA VAL A 187 -1.35 11.81 -0.55
C VAL A 187 -1.88 13.06 -1.21
N ALA A 188 -3.16 13.06 -1.55
CA ALA A 188 -3.89 14.21 -2.05
C ALA A 188 -4.59 14.95 -0.91
N GLN A 189 -4.69 16.27 -1.07
CA GLN A 189 -5.53 17.12 -0.23
C GLN A 189 -7.01 16.82 -0.47
N GLN A 190 -7.67 16.26 0.54
CA GLN A 190 -9.12 16.26 0.66
C GLN A 190 -9.56 17.67 1.07
N ARG A 191 -10.41 18.30 0.27
CA ARG A 191 -10.88 19.69 0.51
C ARG A 191 -12.21 19.77 1.24
N GLU A 192 -13.01 18.70 1.17
CA GLU A 192 -14.37 18.66 1.69
C GLU A 192 -14.60 17.39 2.50
N GLY A 193 -14.94 17.56 3.78
CA GLY A 193 -15.21 16.46 4.70
C GLY A 193 -13.99 15.58 4.99
N ALA A 194 -14.05 14.81 6.07
CA ALA A 194 -13.08 13.74 6.29
C ALA A 194 -13.32 12.61 5.26
N PRO A 195 -12.25 11.96 4.75
CA PRO A 195 -12.39 10.74 3.94
C PRO A 195 -13.16 9.67 4.71
N ALA A 196 -13.95 8.86 3.99
CA ALA A 196 -14.64 7.73 4.61
C ALA A 196 -13.66 6.57 4.89
N ALA A 197 -13.95 5.78 5.93
CA ALA A 197 -13.19 4.59 6.24
C ALA A 197 -13.22 3.55 5.11
N THR A 198 -12.10 2.85 4.90
CA THR A 198 -11.94 1.89 3.80
C THR A 198 -12.58 0.53 4.09
N GLN A 199 -12.74 0.16 5.36
CA GLN A 199 -13.23 -1.16 5.75
C GLN A 199 -14.60 -1.49 5.11
N GLY A 200 -14.64 -2.59 4.35
CA GLY A 200 -15.80 -3.10 3.64
C GLY A 200 -15.96 -2.59 2.21
N ARG A 201 -15.18 -1.60 1.79
CA ARG A 201 -15.32 -0.94 0.48
C ARG A 201 -14.48 -1.63 -0.59
N ALA A 202 -14.53 -1.09 -1.82
CA ALA A 202 -13.83 -1.65 -2.98
C ALA A 202 -12.33 -1.89 -2.70
N ILE A 203 -11.67 -0.92 -2.06
CA ILE A 203 -10.37 -1.09 -1.41
C ILE A 203 -10.62 -1.20 0.10
N ASP A 204 -10.34 -2.36 0.71
CA ASP A 204 -10.63 -2.61 2.14
C ASP A 204 -9.49 -2.15 3.05
N HIS A 205 -8.27 -2.65 2.80
CA HIS A 205 -7.11 -2.31 3.61
C HIS A 205 -5.79 -2.49 2.85
N LEU A 206 -4.77 -1.80 3.37
CA LEU A 206 -3.38 -1.86 2.92
C LEU A 206 -2.56 -2.71 3.89
N GLY A 207 -1.53 -3.41 3.41
CA GLY A 207 -0.75 -4.35 4.20
C GLY A 207 0.75 -4.12 4.12
N TRP A 208 1.40 -3.99 5.29
CA TRP A 208 2.87 -3.93 5.41
C TRP A 208 3.43 -5.15 6.12
N GLY A 209 4.49 -5.72 5.52
CA GLY A 209 5.20 -6.89 6.02
C GLY A 209 6.35 -6.54 6.94
N PHE A 210 6.47 -7.28 8.06
CA PHE A 210 7.57 -7.21 9.01
C PHE A 210 8.05 -8.61 9.41
N ALA A 211 9.33 -8.79 9.70
CA ALA A 211 9.85 -10.11 10.06
C ALA A 211 9.42 -10.55 11.48
N ASP A 212 9.20 -9.61 12.39
CA ASP A 212 8.73 -9.86 13.76
C ASP A 212 7.59 -8.91 14.11
N LEU A 213 6.35 -9.42 14.05
CA LEU A 213 5.17 -8.59 14.33
C LEU A 213 5.07 -8.18 15.80
N ASP A 214 5.55 -8.99 16.74
CA ASP A 214 5.42 -8.67 18.17
C ASP A 214 6.36 -7.52 18.54
N ALA A 215 7.60 -7.55 18.04
CA ALA A 215 8.55 -6.47 18.22
C ALA A 215 8.07 -5.17 17.55
N THR A 216 7.59 -5.26 16.30
CA THR A 216 7.05 -4.12 15.55
C THR A 216 5.82 -3.54 16.25
N ALA A 217 4.88 -4.37 16.71
CA ALA A 217 3.70 -3.89 17.41
C ALA A 217 4.06 -3.15 18.72
N ALA A 218 5.06 -3.64 19.46
CA ALA A 218 5.54 -2.94 20.65
C ALA A 218 6.14 -1.56 20.30
N GLU A 219 6.81 -1.42 19.16
CA GLU A 219 7.32 -0.11 18.68
C GLU A 219 6.20 0.82 18.25
N ILE A 220 5.23 0.33 17.49
CA ILE A 220 4.09 1.10 17.00
C ILE A 220 3.26 1.63 18.17
N LYS A 221 3.05 0.83 19.23
CA LYS A 221 2.41 1.28 20.47
C LYS A 221 3.22 2.36 21.19
N ARG A 222 4.55 2.26 21.21
CA ARG A 222 5.41 3.34 21.77
C ARG A 222 5.32 4.63 20.98
N LYS A 223 5.00 4.55 19.68
CA LYS A 223 4.71 5.71 18.81
C LYS A 223 3.28 6.25 18.99
N GLY A 224 2.49 5.68 19.90
CA GLY A 224 1.16 6.18 20.26
C GLY A 224 0.02 5.69 19.36
N VAL A 225 0.21 4.60 18.61
CA VAL A 225 -0.82 4.03 17.74
C VAL A 225 -1.54 2.87 18.44
N ASP A 226 -2.86 2.96 18.50
CA ASP A 226 -3.72 1.91 19.03
C ASP A 226 -4.03 0.84 17.97
N PHE A 227 -4.07 -0.41 18.41
CA PHE A 227 -4.41 -1.55 17.57
C PHE A 227 -5.91 -1.82 17.66
N SER A 228 -6.59 -1.83 16.51
CA SER A 228 -7.97 -2.30 16.41
C SER A 228 -8.06 -3.83 16.45
N LEU A 229 -6.96 -4.51 16.12
CA LEU A 229 -6.74 -5.93 16.40
C LEU A 229 -5.29 -6.15 16.82
N GLU A 230 -5.10 -6.64 18.04
CA GLU A 230 -3.79 -7.02 18.57
C GLU A 230 -3.14 -8.16 17.77
N PRO A 231 -1.79 -8.24 17.71
CA PRO A 231 -1.08 -9.34 17.07
C PRO A 231 -1.59 -10.70 17.50
N ARG A 232 -1.94 -11.52 16.50
CA ARG A 232 -2.43 -12.88 16.71
C ARG A 232 -1.99 -13.81 15.60
N PRO A 233 -1.85 -15.12 15.89
CA PRO A 233 -1.67 -16.13 14.86
C PRO A 233 -2.86 -16.15 13.88
N TYR A 234 -2.53 -16.43 12.62
CA TYR A 234 -3.47 -16.64 11.53
C TYR A 234 -2.89 -17.65 10.54
N THR A 235 -3.73 -18.52 9.99
CA THR A 235 -3.35 -19.42 8.90
C THR A 235 -4.10 -18.98 7.66
N ASN A 236 -3.36 -18.62 6.61
CA ASN A 236 -3.96 -18.12 5.38
C ASN A 236 -4.56 -19.28 4.54
N PRO A 237 -5.29 -18.98 3.45
CA PRO A 237 -5.88 -20.02 2.59
C PRO A 237 -4.89 -20.99 1.95
N LEU A 238 -3.60 -20.64 1.89
CA LEU A 238 -2.52 -21.53 1.41
C LEU A 238 -1.99 -22.46 2.51
N GLY A 239 -2.51 -22.38 3.74
CA GLY A 239 -2.04 -23.15 4.88
C GLY A 239 -0.77 -22.58 5.53
N GLN A 240 -0.35 -21.37 5.14
CA GLN A 240 0.84 -20.73 5.73
C GLN A 240 0.48 -20.09 7.07
N GLU A 241 1.26 -20.40 8.09
CA GLU A 241 1.17 -19.74 9.39
C GLU A 241 1.80 -18.35 9.34
N MET A 242 1.08 -17.36 9.83
CA MET A 242 1.50 -15.97 9.89
C MET A 242 0.98 -15.32 11.18
N LYS A 243 1.39 -14.08 11.43
CA LYS A 243 0.73 -13.23 12.42
C LYS A 243 0.16 -12.01 11.72
N ILE A 244 -1.02 -11.61 12.18
CA ILE A 244 -1.72 -10.43 11.66
C ILE A 244 -2.13 -9.52 12.80
N SER A 245 -2.30 -8.26 12.50
CA SER A 245 -2.82 -7.24 13.41
C SER A 245 -3.36 -6.07 12.59
N PHE A 246 -4.17 -5.21 13.19
CA PHE A 246 -4.74 -4.06 12.50
C PHE A 246 -4.58 -2.77 13.30
N VAL A 247 -4.29 -1.70 12.56
CA VAL A 247 -4.34 -0.31 13.02
C VAL A 247 -5.19 0.49 12.03
N THR A 248 -5.48 1.74 12.37
CA THR A 248 -6.16 2.69 11.48
C THR A 248 -5.23 3.89 11.28
N GLY A 249 -5.03 4.30 10.02
CA GLY A 249 -4.29 5.50 9.67
C GLY A 249 -5.05 6.80 10.00
N PRO A 250 -4.38 7.96 9.98
CA PRO A 250 -5.02 9.27 10.23
C PRO A 250 -6.09 9.65 9.18
N ASP A 251 -6.08 8.96 8.05
CA ASP A 251 -6.93 9.08 6.88
C ASP A 251 -8.08 8.04 6.85
N ASP A 252 -8.38 7.40 8.00
CA ASP A 252 -9.38 6.34 8.16
C ASP A 252 -9.16 5.08 7.30
N VAL A 253 -7.92 4.91 6.81
CA VAL A 253 -7.49 3.69 6.13
C VAL A 253 -7.26 2.59 7.15
N ARG A 254 -7.90 1.45 6.94
CA ARG A 254 -7.60 0.23 7.68
C ARG A 254 -6.27 -0.33 7.18
N ILE A 255 -5.39 -0.70 8.09
CA ILE A 255 -4.04 -1.16 7.76
C ILE A 255 -3.76 -2.48 8.47
N GLU A 256 -3.38 -3.50 7.71
CA GLU A 256 -2.85 -4.75 8.22
C GLU A 256 -1.34 -4.64 8.42
N ILE A 257 -0.88 -5.08 9.58
CA ILE A 257 0.55 -5.27 9.85
C ILE A 257 0.74 -6.77 9.99
N VAL A 258 1.48 -7.34 9.05
CA VAL A 258 1.61 -8.78 8.88
C VAL A 258 3.05 -9.21 9.11
N GLN A 259 3.22 -10.35 9.78
CA GLN A 259 4.43 -11.15 9.67
C GLN A 259 4.13 -12.31 8.73
N PRO A 260 4.61 -12.25 7.47
CA PRO A 260 4.38 -13.31 6.50
C PRO A 260 4.91 -14.65 6.99
N GLY A 261 4.26 -15.73 6.55
CA GLY A 261 4.78 -17.07 6.76
C GLY A 261 6.12 -17.25 6.04
N GLY A 262 7.06 -17.91 6.72
CA GLY A 262 8.37 -18.27 6.15
C GLY A 262 8.32 -19.45 5.21
#